data_AF-A0A963VJH2-F1
#
_entry.id   AF-A0A963VJH2-F1
#
_cell.length_a   1.000
_cell.length_b   1.000
_cell.length_c   1.000
_cell.angle_alpha   90.00
_cell.angle_beta   90.00
_cell.angle_gamma   90.00
#
_symmetry.space_group_name_H-M   'P 1'
#
loop_
_entity.id
_entity.type
_entity.pdbx_description
1 polymer ?
#
loop_
_entity_poly.entity_id
_entity_poly.type
_entity_poly.pdbx_seq_one_letter_code
_entity_poly.pdbx_strand_id
1 'polypeptide(L)'
;IVLEEGLDPVALDQVRLNDNRLHQLRGHGIFVTQRVDEAIICGNLMDGMGLGALVMGDDGAFGVLRLAGNQFRNLGQALTNDDGAYAAVQLIRVERGDVVDNLIAHVARTALASPGIDAIRCAGVGQLRLGGNRLLGIGPDRSSGPVCAVRVLAPFDRLALDDNSIERLGAADQKPLVIEWRALRIGADTANEAPGMVVTRYVAGADAAYVLTRNRFAALPLPPGAVSVRGNQLRGHSSGAPLLHVDSVDHCLLADNHGEAVGAAGKEPLIGLVMARTINASNNRLAANQEQATLQLHPLLKRAIVMGNTSTGPIQVQGASVPADINLTNIIGS
;
A
#
# COMPACT_ATOMS: atom_id res chain seq x y z
N ILE A 1 -17.40 -15.26 -5.66
CA ILE A 1 -18.57 -14.44 -5.23
C ILE A 1 -18.56 -13.18 -6.08
N VAL A 2 -19.68 -12.82 -6.69
CA VAL A 2 -19.79 -11.61 -7.51
C VAL A 2 -20.87 -10.73 -6.91
N LEU A 3 -20.56 -9.45 -6.71
CA LEU A 3 -21.50 -8.41 -6.31
C LEU A 3 -21.78 -7.53 -7.52
N GLU A 4 -22.93 -7.75 -8.15
CA GLU A 4 -23.35 -7.09 -9.38
C GLU A 4 -24.66 -6.32 -9.20
N GLU A 5 -24.99 -5.49 -10.18
CA GLU A 5 -26.22 -4.70 -10.20
C GLU A 5 -27.45 -5.62 -10.16
N GLY A 6 -28.42 -5.27 -9.31
CA GLY A 6 -29.68 -5.98 -9.19
C GLY A 6 -30.73 -5.51 -10.21
N LEU A 7 -31.96 -6.02 -10.07
CA LEU A 7 -33.10 -5.52 -10.86
C LEU A 7 -33.46 -4.07 -10.49
N ASP A 8 -33.16 -3.68 -9.26
CA ASP A 8 -33.19 -2.29 -8.82
C ASP A 8 -31.78 -1.71 -9.01
N PRO A 9 -31.59 -0.67 -9.84
CA PRO A 9 -30.28 -0.09 -10.16
C PRO A 9 -29.64 0.68 -9.00
N VAL A 10 -30.27 0.68 -7.82
CA VAL A 10 -29.72 1.28 -6.59
C VAL A 10 -28.50 0.48 -6.10
N ALA A 11 -27.65 1.13 -5.29
CA ALA A 11 -26.54 0.46 -4.64
C ALA A 11 -27.01 -0.75 -3.83
N LEU A 12 -26.22 -1.83 -3.83
CA LEU A 12 -26.46 -2.92 -2.88
C LEU A 12 -26.24 -2.37 -1.47
N ASP A 13 -27.08 -2.76 -0.51
CA ASP A 13 -26.94 -2.30 0.87
C ASP A 13 -26.73 -3.48 1.83
N GLN A 14 -25.96 -3.24 2.89
CA GLN A 14 -25.68 -4.17 4.00
C GLN A 14 -25.20 -5.57 3.57
N VAL A 15 -24.30 -5.63 2.59
CA VAL A 15 -23.73 -6.91 2.13
C VAL A 15 -22.87 -7.53 3.23
N ARG A 16 -23.09 -8.81 3.53
CA ARG A 16 -22.28 -9.58 4.49
C ARG A 16 -21.73 -10.84 3.86
N LEU A 17 -20.41 -10.94 3.80
CA LEU A 17 -19.68 -12.11 3.31
C LEU A 17 -18.81 -12.64 4.44
N ASN A 18 -19.32 -13.63 5.17
CA ASN A 18 -18.67 -14.15 6.38
C ASN A 18 -18.31 -15.63 6.23
N ASP A 19 -17.15 -16.00 6.77
CA ASP A 19 -16.72 -17.39 6.97
C ASP A 19 -16.75 -18.28 5.70
N ASN A 20 -16.68 -17.66 4.51
CA ASN A 20 -16.63 -18.40 3.26
C ASN A 20 -15.26 -19.06 3.08
N ARG A 21 -15.24 -20.23 2.45
CA ARG A 21 -14.02 -20.96 2.10
C ARG A 21 -13.95 -21.14 0.59
N LEU A 22 -13.03 -20.45 -0.06
CA LEU A 22 -12.85 -20.50 -1.52
C LEU A 22 -11.48 -21.10 -1.82
N HIS A 23 -11.44 -22.11 -2.68
CA HIS A 23 -10.21 -22.85 -2.97
C HIS A 23 -10.05 -23.07 -4.48
N GLN A 24 -8.82 -22.89 -4.98
CA GLN A 24 -8.41 -23.30 -6.32
C GLN A 24 -9.30 -22.75 -7.45
N LEU A 25 -9.68 -21.47 -7.34
CA LEU A 25 -10.50 -20.80 -8.36
C LEU A 25 -9.59 -20.20 -9.42
N ARG A 26 -9.96 -20.31 -10.70
CA ARG A 26 -9.22 -19.65 -11.80
C ARG A 26 -9.36 -18.13 -11.81
N GLY A 27 -10.46 -17.60 -11.28
CA GLY A 27 -10.78 -16.16 -11.29
C GLY A 27 -10.51 -15.46 -9.96
N HIS A 28 -11.29 -14.41 -9.70
CA HIS A 28 -11.29 -13.70 -8.42
C HIS A 28 -12.07 -14.46 -7.34
N GLY A 29 -11.69 -14.28 -6.07
CA GLY A 29 -12.46 -14.76 -4.93
C GLY A 29 -13.79 -13.99 -4.77
N ILE A 30 -13.67 -12.67 -4.62
CA ILE A 30 -14.77 -11.70 -4.60
C ILE A 30 -14.52 -10.68 -5.72
N PHE A 31 -15.52 -10.46 -6.56
CA PHE A 31 -15.49 -9.43 -7.59
C PHE A 31 -16.68 -8.48 -7.41
N VAL A 32 -16.41 -7.18 -7.37
CA VAL A 32 -17.43 -6.14 -7.12
C VAL A 32 -17.54 -5.26 -8.35
N THR A 33 -18.70 -5.28 -9.02
CA THR A 33 -18.95 -4.54 -10.25
C THR A 33 -19.97 -3.43 -10.10
N GLN A 34 -20.52 -3.21 -8.90
CA GLN A 34 -21.49 -2.16 -8.62
C GLN A 34 -21.17 -1.50 -7.27
N ARG A 35 -21.67 -0.28 -7.07
CA ARG A 35 -21.61 0.37 -5.76
C ARG A 35 -22.35 -0.46 -4.70
N VAL A 36 -21.73 -0.57 -3.54
CA VAL A 36 -22.35 -1.12 -2.33
C VAL A 36 -22.25 -0.08 -1.21
N ASP A 37 -23.35 0.23 -0.53
CA ASP A 37 -23.35 1.28 0.49
C ASP A 37 -22.67 0.83 1.78
N GLU A 38 -23.00 -0.35 2.30
CA GLU A 38 -22.31 -0.96 3.44
C GLU A 38 -21.93 -2.42 3.15
N ALA A 39 -20.67 -2.78 3.42
CA ALA A 39 -20.20 -4.16 3.29
C ALA A 39 -19.32 -4.60 4.47
N ILE A 40 -19.61 -5.79 4.99
CA ILE A 40 -18.80 -6.50 5.97
C ILE A 40 -18.30 -7.81 5.34
N ILE A 41 -16.99 -7.93 5.20
CA ILE A 41 -16.31 -9.08 4.62
C ILE A 41 -15.33 -9.62 5.66
N CYS A 42 -15.75 -10.66 6.39
CA CYS A 42 -15.04 -11.11 7.58
C CYS A 42 -14.79 -12.63 7.63
N GLY A 43 -13.65 -13.03 8.20
CA GLY A 43 -13.37 -14.44 8.51
C GLY A 43 -13.27 -15.37 7.29
N ASN A 44 -13.20 -14.82 6.07
CA ASN A 44 -13.14 -15.65 4.86
C ASN A 44 -11.73 -16.24 4.67
N LEU A 45 -11.68 -17.46 4.18
CA LEU A 45 -10.46 -18.16 3.80
C LEU A 45 -10.43 -18.37 2.29
N MET A 46 -9.40 -17.85 1.63
CA MET A 46 -9.19 -18.00 0.20
C MET A 46 -7.79 -18.51 -0.08
N ASP A 47 -7.69 -19.62 -0.79
CA ASP A 47 -6.42 -20.27 -1.09
C ASP A 47 -6.34 -20.76 -2.54
N GLY A 48 -5.30 -20.33 -3.26
CA GLY A 48 -5.08 -20.75 -4.65
C GLY A 48 -5.99 -19.99 -5.62
N MET A 49 -6.09 -18.67 -5.49
CA MET A 49 -6.85 -17.86 -6.45
C MET A 49 -5.99 -17.58 -7.67
N GLY A 50 -6.54 -17.82 -8.85
CA GLY A 50 -5.90 -17.54 -10.13
C GLY A 50 -5.67 -16.04 -10.32
N LEU A 51 -6.62 -15.22 -9.87
CA LEU A 51 -6.51 -13.75 -9.87
C LEU A 51 -6.47 -13.20 -8.43
N GLY A 52 -7.12 -12.06 -8.16
CA GLY A 52 -7.17 -11.41 -6.85
C GLY A 52 -8.19 -12.03 -5.88
N ALA A 53 -7.98 -11.84 -4.59
CA ALA A 53 -8.92 -12.27 -3.55
C ALA A 53 -10.17 -11.38 -3.50
N LEU A 54 -10.00 -10.06 -3.58
CA LEU A 54 -11.09 -9.09 -3.63
C LEU A 54 -10.74 -7.99 -4.62
N VAL A 55 -11.49 -7.89 -5.71
CA VAL A 55 -11.21 -6.91 -6.77
C VAL A 55 -12.47 -6.13 -7.12
N MET A 56 -12.36 -4.81 -7.14
CA MET A 56 -13.38 -3.93 -7.70
C MET A 56 -13.14 -3.68 -9.18
N GLY A 57 -14.18 -3.85 -9.99
CA GLY A 57 -14.25 -3.44 -11.38
C GLY A 57 -14.43 -1.93 -11.57
N ASP A 58 -14.63 -1.51 -12.81
CA ASP A 58 -14.76 -0.09 -13.22
C ASP A 58 -15.87 0.69 -12.49
N ASP A 59 -16.91 -0.03 -12.07
CA ASP A 59 -18.12 0.50 -11.46
C ASP A 59 -18.22 0.17 -9.94
N GLY A 60 -17.27 -0.60 -9.42
CA GLY A 60 -17.22 -1.00 -8.02
C GLY A 60 -16.87 0.17 -7.09
N ALA A 61 -17.57 0.25 -5.96
CA ALA A 61 -17.33 1.24 -4.92
C ALA A 61 -17.91 0.76 -3.57
N PHE A 62 -17.39 1.27 -2.46
CA PHE A 62 -18.03 1.12 -1.14
C PHE A 62 -18.30 2.48 -0.50
N GLY A 63 -19.48 2.66 0.11
CA GLY A 63 -19.67 3.71 1.11
C GLY A 63 -18.85 3.38 2.37
N VAL A 64 -19.23 2.31 3.04
CA VAL A 64 -18.54 1.78 4.22
C VAL A 64 -18.08 0.34 3.96
N LEU A 65 -16.79 0.07 4.11
CA LEU A 65 -16.21 -1.27 4.01
C LEU A 65 -15.55 -1.66 5.33
N ARG A 66 -15.89 -2.84 5.84
CA ARG A 66 -15.08 -3.57 6.81
C ARG A 66 -14.56 -4.87 6.21
N LEU A 67 -13.26 -4.95 5.96
CA LEU A 67 -12.55 -6.16 5.54
C LEU A 67 -11.69 -6.64 6.71
N ALA A 68 -12.17 -7.61 7.49
CA ALA A 68 -11.53 -7.97 8.75
C ALA A 68 -11.29 -9.47 8.97
N GLY A 69 -10.11 -9.84 9.47
CA GLY A 69 -9.83 -11.21 9.90
C GLY A 69 -9.84 -12.25 8.77
N ASN A 70 -9.65 -11.83 7.52
CA ASN A 70 -9.62 -12.74 6.38
C ASN A 70 -8.23 -13.33 6.15
N GLN A 71 -8.17 -14.51 5.55
CA GLN A 71 -6.93 -15.19 5.20
C GLN A 71 -6.89 -15.45 3.69
N PHE A 72 -6.07 -14.69 2.98
CA PHE A 72 -5.87 -14.81 1.55
C PHE A 72 -4.45 -15.33 1.28
N ARG A 73 -4.35 -16.50 0.65
CA ARG A 73 -3.07 -17.18 0.39
C ARG A 73 -3.00 -17.65 -1.05
N ASN A 74 -1.77 -17.74 -1.57
CA ASN A 74 -1.48 -18.28 -2.89
C ASN A 74 -2.36 -17.61 -3.97
N LEU A 75 -2.14 -16.31 -4.16
CA LEU A 75 -2.94 -15.46 -5.04
C LEU A 75 -2.19 -15.20 -6.35
N GLY A 76 -2.93 -14.92 -7.43
CA GLY A 76 -2.34 -14.65 -8.74
C GLY A 76 -1.73 -15.89 -9.40
N GLN A 77 -2.28 -17.09 -9.14
CA GLN A 77 -1.74 -18.36 -9.64
C GLN A 77 -1.93 -18.54 -11.16
N ALA A 78 -2.88 -17.83 -11.76
CA ALA A 78 -3.13 -17.88 -13.19
C ALA A 78 -2.29 -16.87 -13.97
N LEU A 79 -1.46 -16.07 -13.28
CA LEU A 79 -0.67 -15.04 -13.94
C LEU A 79 0.44 -15.65 -14.81
N THR A 80 0.41 -15.35 -16.11
CA THR A 80 1.43 -15.74 -17.09
C THR A 80 2.39 -14.59 -17.44
N ASN A 81 3.33 -14.82 -18.37
CA ASN A 81 4.41 -13.87 -18.70
C ASN A 81 3.98 -12.71 -19.63
N ASP A 82 2.72 -12.66 -20.08
CA ASP A 82 2.15 -11.53 -20.84
C ASP A 82 1.14 -10.74 -19.99
N ASP A 83 1.06 -11.05 -18.70
CA ASP A 83 -0.05 -10.60 -17.87
C ASP A 83 0.19 -9.19 -17.38
N GLY A 84 -0.89 -8.42 -17.42
CA GLY A 84 -0.90 -7.07 -16.96
C GLY A 84 -0.59 -6.89 -15.47
N ALA A 85 -0.68 -5.65 -15.02
CA ALA A 85 -0.56 -5.28 -13.64
C ALA A 85 -1.61 -6.02 -12.81
N TYR A 86 -1.21 -6.40 -11.59
CA TYR A 86 -1.99 -7.27 -10.72
C TYR A 86 -2.16 -6.68 -9.33
N ALA A 87 -3.38 -6.75 -8.80
CA ALA A 87 -3.69 -6.47 -7.41
C ALA A 87 -4.37 -7.67 -6.74
N ALA A 88 -3.86 -8.13 -5.60
CA ALA A 88 -4.52 -9.19 -4.82
C ALA A 88 -5.79 -8.68 -4.14
N VAL A 89 -5.73 -7.49 -3.56
CA VAL A 89 -6.88 -6.73 -3.07
C VAL A 89 -6.88 -5.39 -3.77
N GLN A 90 -7.94 -5.08 -4.52
CA GLN A 90 -8.12 -3.81 -5.19
C GLN A 90 -9.36 -3.09 -4.67
N LEU A 91 -9.13 -1.95 -4.03
CA LEU A 91 -10.15 -1.04 -3.51
C LEU A 91 -10.17 0.23 -4.34
N ILE A 92 -11.33 0.56 -4.88
CA ILE A 92 -11.57 1.75 -5.69
C ILE A 92 -12.76 2.48 -5.07
N ARG A 93 -12.66 3.80 -4.90
CA ARG A 93 -13.79 4.64 -4.45
C ARG A 93 -14.45 4.13 -3.16
N VAL A 94 -13.64 3.94 -2.12
CA VAL A 94 -14.12 3.60 -0.78
C VAL A 94 -14.20 4.88 0.06
N GLU A 95 -15.40 5.29 0.49
CA GLU A 95 -15.54 6.52 1.28
C GLU A 95 -14.98 6.34 2.69
N ARG A 96 -15.30 5.23 3.36
CA ARG A 96 -14.74 4.82 4.66
C ARG A 96 -14.41 3.33 4.66
N GLY A 97 -13.15 2.99 4.90
CA GLY A 97 -12.69 1.61 4.88
C GLY A 97 -11.85 1.24 6.10
N ASP A 98 -12.18 0.10 6.70
CA ASP A 98 -11.34 -0.59 7.67
C ASP A 98 -10.86 -1.91 7.07
N VAL A 99 -9.56 -2.04 6.83
CA VAL A 99 -8.90 -3.27 6.42
C VAL A 99 -8.01 -3.71 7.58
N VAL A 100 -8.52 -4.63 8.41
CA VAL A 100 -7.90 -4.94 9.70
C VAL A 100 -7.68 -6.43 9.94
N ASP A 101 -6.56 -6.76 10.57
CA ASP A 101 -6.26 -8.12 11.04
C ASP A 101 -6.32 -9.20 9.94
N ASN A 102 -6.04 -8.83 8.69
CA ASN A 102 -6.03 -9.77 7.57
C ASN A 102 -4.63 -10.38 7.38
N LEU A 103 -4.61 -11.63 6.93
CA LEU A 103 -3.42 -12.29 6.40
C LEU A 103 -3.48 -12.29 4.87
N ILE A 104 -2.46 -11.72 4.22
CA ILE A 104 -2.30 -11.77 2.76
C ILE A 104 -0.92 -12.34 2.45
N ALA A 105 -0.87 -13.54 1.85
CA ALA A 105 0.37 -14.27 1.68
C ALA A 105 0.54 -14.85 0.26
N HIS A 106 1.81 -14.93 -0.16
CA HIS A 106 2.21 -15.59 -1.41
C HIS A 106 1.51 -15.01 -2.64
N VAL A 107 1.73 -13.73 -2.87
CA VAL A 107 1.05 -12.95 -3.91
C VAL A 107 1.87 -12.94 -5.20
N ALA A 108 1.27 -13.40 -6.31
CA ALA A 108 1.81 -13.30 -7.66
C ALA A 108 3.27 -13.82 -7.80
N ARG A 109 3.57 -14.93 -7.14
CA ARG A 109 4.94 -15.47 -6.98
C ARG A 109 5.63 -15.89 -8.28
N THR A 110 4.85 -16.11 -9.33
CA THR A 110 5.30 -16.56 -10.66
C THR A 110 5.21 -15.47 -11.72
N ALA A 111 4.65 -14.30 -11.41
CA ALA A 111 4.36 -13.24 -12.36
C ALA A 111 5.59 -12.37 -12.69
N LEU A 112 6.62 -12.98 -13.29
CA LEU A 112 7.93 -12.35 -13.48
C LEU A 112 7.89 -11.12 -14.39
N ALA A 113 7.04 -11.17 -15.42
CA ALA A 113 6.94 -10.15 -16.45
C ALA A 113 5.85 -9.10 -16.16
N SER A 114 5.13 -9.23 -15.04
CA SER A 114 4.04 -8.32 -14.71
C SER A 114 4.59 -6.88 -14.61
N PRO A 115 3.96 -5.92 -15.28
CA PRO A 115 4.39 -4.53 -15.27
C PRO A 115 4.12 -3.84 -13.91
N GLY A 116 3.42 -4.48 -12.98
CA GLY A 116 3.28 -4.01 -11.60
C GLY A 116 2.47 -4.97 -10.73
N ILE A 117 2.93 -5.20 -9.50
CA ILE A 117 2.25 -6.10 -8.56
C ILE A 117 1.98 -5.36 -7.26
N ASP A 118 0.72 -5.30 -6.83
CA ASP A 118 0.31 -4.75 -5.55
C ASP A 118 -0.40 -5.85 -4.71
N ALA A 119 -0.05 -6.04 -3.44
CA ALA A 119 -0.84 -6.95 -2.59
C ALA A 119 -2.16 -6.29 -2.16
N ILE A 120 -2.10 -5.02 -1.75
CA ILE A 120 -3.25 -4.15 -1.54
C ILE A 120 -3.04 -2.90 -2.38
N ARG A 121 -3.97 -2.61 -3.28
CA ARG A 121 -4.05 -1.38 -4.05
C ARG A 121 -5.32 -0.62 -3.68
N CYS A 122 -5.16 0.62 -3.26
CA CYS A 122 -6.25 1.50 -2.90
C CYS A 122 -6.20 2.77 -3.76
N ALA A 123 -7.34 3.11 -4.33
CA ALA A 123 -7.46 4.21 -5.27
C ALA A 123 -8.74 5.01 -4.95
N GLY A 124 -8.60 6.32 -4.72
CA GLY A 124 -9.76 7.21 -4.60
C GLY A 124 -10.53 6.95 -3.31
N VAL A 125 -9.80 6.71 -2.24
CA VAL A 125 -10.36 6.43 -0.93
C VAL A 125 -10.56 7.73 -0.16
N GLY A 126 -11.64 7.85 0.60
CA GLY A 126 -11.86 8.98 1.51
C GLY A 126 -11.02 8.80 2.77
N GLN A 127 -11.51 7.97 3.68
CA GLN A 127 -10.84 7.61 4.93
C GLN A 127 -10.53 6.11 4.93
N LEU A 128 -9.27 5.75 5.10
CA LEU A 128 -8.83 4.36 5.11
C LEU A 128 -7.96 4.07 6.32
N ARG A 129 -8.30 3.01 7.04
CA ARG A 129 -7.46 2.40 8.07
C ARG A 129 -7.00 1.01 7.61
N LEU A 130 -5.70 0.80 7.63
CA LEU A 130 -5.02 -0.47 7.40
C LEU A 130 -4.31 -0.85 8.69
N GLY A 131 -4.92 -1.71 9.50
CA GLY A 131 -4.49 -1.97 10.87
C GLY A 131 -4.21 -3.44 11.17
N GLY A 132 -3.07 -3.79 11.77
CA GLY A 132 -2.81 -5.15 12.26
C GLY A 132 -2.71 -6.24 11.18
N ASN A 133 -2.56 -5.86 9.90
CA ASN A 133 -2.49 -6.84 8.81
C ASN A 133 -1.10 -7.48 8.74
N ARG A 134 -1.05 -8.74 8.31
CA ARG A 134 0.19 -9.47 8.02
C ARG A 134 0.29 -9.77 6.53
N LEU A 135 1.29 -9.17 5.88
CA LEU A 135 1.58 -9.34 4.46
C LEU A 135 2.93 -10.04 4.32
N LEU A 136 2.99 -11.21 3.68
CA LEU A 136 4.26 -11.93 3.47
C LEU A 136 4.37 -12.58 2.10
N GLY A 137 5.60 -12.67 1.57
CA GLY A 137 5.84 -13.32 0.29
C GLY A 137 5.18 -12.57 -0.87
N ILE A 138 5.40 -11.26 -0.95
CA ILE A 138 4.75 -10.40 -1.96
C ILE A 138 5.62 -10.26 -3.19
N GLY A 139 5.12 -10.77 -4.31
CA GLY A 139 5.77 -10.76 -5.60
C GLY A 139 6.83 -11.85 -5.78
N PRO A 140 7.37 -11.98 -7.00
CA PRO A 140 8.39 -12.97 -7.34
C PRO A 140 9.79 -12.60 -6.82
N ASP A 141 10.70 -13.57 -6.86
CA ASP A 141 12.12 -13.37 -6.52
C ASP A 141 12.83 -12.40 -7.49
N ARG A 142 12.33 -12.30 -8.73
CA ARG A 142 12.73 -11.32 -9.75
C ARG A 142 11.50 -10.78 -10.46
N SER A 143 11.48 -9.50 -10.83
CA SER A 143 10.36 -8.85 -11.51
C SER A 143 10.87 -7.81 -12.50
N SER A 144 10.19 -7.65 -13.63
CA SER A 144 10.41 -6.56 -14.57
C SER A 144 9.78 -5.24 -14.12
N GLY A 145 8.70 -5.31 -13.32
CA GLY A 145 7.94 -4.17 -12.84
C GLY A 145 8.13 -3.89 -11.34
N PRO A 146 7.62 -2.75 -10.86
CA PRO A 146 7.56 -2.45 -9.44
C PRO A 146 6.63 -3.42 -8.70
N VAL A 147 7.05 -3.82 -7.50
CA VAL A 147 6.26 -4.63 -6.57
C VAL A 147 6.01 -3.85 -5.30
N CYS A 148 4.76 -3.79 -4.85
CA CYS A 148 4.39 -3.13 -3.61
C CYS A 148 3.48 -4.02 -2.75
N ALA A 149 3.71 -4.04 -1.43
CA ALA A 149 2.77 -4.70 -0.53
C ALA A 149 1.51 -3.86 -0.33
N VAL A 150 1.66 -2.57 -0.05
CA VAL A 150 0.52 -1.64 0.07
C VAL A 150 0.77 -0.40 -0.75
N ARG A 151 -0.09 -0.18 -1.76
CA ARG A 151 -0.13 1.04 -2.55
C ARG A 151 -1.42 1.80 -2.29
N VAL A 152 -1.31 3.05 -1.86
CA VAL A 152 -2.45 3.96 -1.72
C VAL A 152 -2.22 5.19 -2.58
N LEU A 153 -3.10 5.39 -3.55
CA LEU A 153 -3.02 6.50 -4.48
C LEU A 153 -3.75 7.71 -3.90
N ALA A 154 -3.05 8.84 -3.88
CA ALA A 154 -3.64 10.14 -3.58
C ALA A 154 -4.58 10.60 -4.72
N PRO A 155 -5.63 11.38 -4.41
CA PRO A 155 -5.91 11.95 -3.10
C PRO A 155 -6.76 11.06 -2.19
N PHE A 156 -6.70 11.38 -0.90
CA PHE A 156 -7.52 10.84 0.19
C PHE A 156 -7.60 11.87 1.31
N ASP A 157 -8.59 11.76 2.20
CA ASP A 157 -8.75 12.61 3.39
C ASP A 157 -7.78 12.15 4.48
N ARG A 158 -7.93 10.91 4.92
CA ARG A 158 -7.15 10.34 6.02
C ARG A 158 -6.73 8.92 5.72
N LEU A 159 -5.44 8.66 5.88
CA LEU A 159 -4.86 7.32 5.81
C LEU A 159 -4.16 6.99 7.13
N ALA A 160 -4.58 5.89 7.75
CA ALA A 160 -3.92 5.32 8.91
C ALA A 160 -3.38 3.93 8.58
N LEU A 161 -2.08 3.73 8.76
CA LEU A 161 -1.37 2.47 8.62
C LEU A 161 -0.79 2.12 9.99
N ASP A 162 -1.51 1.29 10.73
CA ASP A 162 -1.21 0.98 12.14
C ASP A 162 -0.79 -0.48 12.31
N ASP A 163 0.35 -0.73 12.95
CA ASP A 163 0.70 -2.03 13.51
C ASP A 163 0.71 -3.19 12.49
N ASN A 164 1.01 -2.92 11.21
CA ASN A 164 1.10 -3.95 10.18
C ASN A 164 2.48 -4.61 10.16
N SER A 165 2.52 -5.90 9.80
CA SER A 165 3.75 -6.65 9.54
C SER A 165 3.86 -6.97 8.05
N ILE A 166 4.89 -6.46 7.39
CA ILE A 166 5.07 -6.57 5.94
C ILE A 166 6.46 -7.12 5.64
N GLU A 167 6.51 -8.28 4.99
CA GLU A 167 7.75 -8.96 4.64
C GLU A 167 7.77 -9.36 3.15
N ARG A 168 8.86 -9.04 2.45
CA ARG A 168 9.03 -9.47 1.05
C ARG A 168 9.00 -11.00 0.91
N LEU A 169 9.67 -11.69 1.83
CA LEU A 169 9.78 -13.15 1.81
C LEU A 169 8.59 -13.77 2.53
N GLY A 170 8.19 -14.94 2.03
CA GLY A 170 7.22 -15.82 2.67
C GLY A 170 7.78 -17.20 2.99
N ALA A 171 9.00 -17.50 2.55
CA ALA A 171 9.72 -18.72 2.88
C ALA A 171 11.24 -18.44 2.94
N ALA A 172 11.95 -19.21 3.76
CA ALA A 172 13.38 -19.01 4.03
C ALA A 172 14.31 -19.44 2.89
N ASP A 173 13.82 -20.30 1.98
CA ASP A 173 14.56 -20.83 0.84
C ASP A 173 14.51 -19.92 -0.40
N GLN A 174 13.74 -18.84 -0.34
CA GLN A 174 13.68 -17.84 -1.41
C GLN A 174 15.03 -17.16 -1.65
N LYS A 175 15.30 -16.84 -2.92
CA LYS A 175 16.56 -16.21 -3.34
C LYS A 175 16.27 -14.90 -4.06
N PRO A 176 15.84 -13.85 -3.32
CA PRO A 176 15.42 -12.58 -3.92
C PRO A 176 16.57 -11.88 -4.63
N LEU A 177 16.35 -11.49 -5.89
CA LEU A 177 17.19 -10.55 -6.61
C LEU A 177 16.79 -9.11 -6.29
N VAL A 178 17.69 -8.17 -6.61
CA VAL A 178 17.42 -6.74 -6.52
C VAL A 178 16.31 -6.36 -7.49
N ILE A 179 15.18 -5.87 -6.97
CA ILE A 179 14.05 -5.36 -7.76
C ILE A 179 13.49 -4.10 -7.10
N GLU A 180 12.62 -3.37 -7.78
CA GLU A 180 11.85 -2.27 -7.20
C GLU A 180 10.73 -2.77 -6.27
N TRP A 181 11.11 -3.26 -5.09
CA TRP A 181 10.17 -3.75 -4.08
C TRP A 181 9.94 -2.70 -2.99
N ARG A 182 8.68 -2.40 -2.67
CA ARG A 182 8.32 -1.46 -1.60
C ARG A 182 7.32 -2.11 -0.64
N ALA A 183 7.49 -1.88 0.65
CA ALA A 183 6.47 -2.28 1.62
C ALA A 183 5.25 -1.33 1.52
N LEU A 184 5.51 -0.02 1.53
CA LEU A 184 4.48 1.01 1.49
C LEU A 184 4.78 2.03 0.39
N ARG A 185 3.79 2.32 -0.45
CA ARG A 185 3.81 3.41 -1.43
C ARG A 185 2.54 4.23 -1.31
N ILE A 186 2.68 5.49 -0.90
CA ILE A 186 1.58 6.41 -0.68
C ILE A 186 1.86 7.69 -1.45
N GLY A 187 0.91 8.16 -2.24
CA GLY A 187 1.06 9.42 -2.97
C GLY A 187 0.49 9.38 -4.38
N ALA A 188 0.90 10.32 -5.22
CA ALA A 188 0.40 10.41 -6.58
C ALA A 188 0.88 9.20 -7.43
N ASP A 189 0.08 8.82 -8.43
CA ASP A 189 0.55 7.83 -9.40
C ASP A 189 1.63 8.47 -10.28
N THR A 190 2.82 7.87 -10.33
CA THR A 190 3.98 8.37 -11.07
C THR A 190 4.27 7.53 -12.32
N ALA A 191 3.52 6.43 -12.55
CA ALA A 191 3.79 5.51 -13.65
C ALA A 191 2.88 5.78 -14.85
N ASN A 192 3.48 5.77 -16.05
CA ASN A 192 2.74 5.48 -17.27
C ASN A 192 2.12 4.09 -17.13
N GLU A 193 0.82 4.01 -17.39
CA GLU A 193 -0.05 2.89 -17.03
C GLU A 193 0.46 1.53 -17.48
N ALA A 194 0.51 0.61 -16.53
CA ALA A 194 0.71 -0.80 -16.77
C ALA A 194 -0.65 -1.43 -17.17
N PRO A 195 -0.79 -2.05 -18.36
CA PRO A 195 -2.03 -2.71 -18.79
C PRO A 195 -2.50 -3.73 -17.74
N GLY A 196 -3.81 -3.96 -17.53
CA GLY A 196 -4.34 -5.12 -16.77
C GLY A 196 -4.88 -4.87 -15.35
N MET A 197 -4.55 -3.73 -14.72
CA MET A 197 -5.36 -3.23 -13.59
C MET A 197 -6.57 -2.47 -14.12
N VAL A 198 -7.63 -2.33 -13.30
CA VAL A 198 -8.68 -1.36 -13.60
C VAL A 198 -8.01 0.00 -13.66
N VAL A 199 -7.98 0.56 -14.87
CA VAL A 199 -7.35 1.84 -15.17
C VAL A 199 -8.05 2.85 -14.29
N THR A 200 -7.37 3.32 -13.25
CA THR A 200 -7.85 4.37 -12.37
C THR A 200 -6.94 5.55 -12.61
N ARG A 201 -7.25 6.36 -13.61
CA ARG A 201 -6.53 7.63 -13.76
C ARG A 201 -6.98 8.57 -12.66
N TYR A 202 -6.01 9.17 -12.01
CA TYR A 202 -6.22 10.32 -11.15
C TYR A 202 -5.85 11.57 -11.94
N VAL A 203 -6.83 12.46 -12.10
CA VAL A 203 -6.58 13.79 -12.63
C VAL A 203 -6.87 14.78 -11.52
N ALA A 204 -5.84 15.43 -11.01
CA ALA A 204 -6.02 16.54 -10.08
C ALA A 204 -6.49 17.78 -10.86
N GLY A 205 -7.65 18.32 -10.50
CA GLY A 205 -8.10 19.66 -10.86
C GLY A 205 -7.75 20.67 -9.77
N ALA A 206 -8.20 21.93 -9.94
CA ALA A 206 -7.97 22.98 -8.95
C ALA A 206 -8.70 22.72 -7.62
N ASP A 207 -9.97 22.28 -7.70
CA ASP A 207 -10.85 22.14 -6.52
C ASP A 207 -11.34 20.70 -6.28
N ALA A 208 -11.18 19.82 -7.27
CA ALA A 208 -11.54 18.41 -7.18
C ALA A 208 -10.50 17.53 -7.87
N ALA A 209 -10.39 16.29 -7.43
CA ALA A 209 -9.71 15.26 -8.17
C ALA A 209 -10.72 14.37 -8.87
N TYR A 210 -10.30 13.73 -9.94
CA TYR A 210 -11.16 12.88 -10.73
C TYR A 210 -10.57 11.49 -10.79
N VAL A 211 -11.40 10.50 -10.47
CA VAL A 211 -11.14 9.09 -10.76
C VAL A 211 -11.80 8.76 -12.08
N LEU A 212 -11.00 8.38 -13.06
CA LEU A 212 -11.49 7.86 -14.31
C LEU A 212 -11.25 6.35 -14.33
N THR A 213 -12.33 5.59 -14.45
CA THR A 213 -12.31 4.19 -14.82
C THR A 213 -12.64 4.04 -16.30
N ARG A 214 -12.66 2.82 -16.84
CA ARG A 214 -13.06 2.62 -18.24
C ARG A 214 -14.46 3.15 -18.52
N ASN A 215 -15.36 3.00 -17.53
CA ASN A 215 -16.78 3.26 -17.70
C ASN A 215 -17.30 4.44 -16.86
N ARG A 216 -16.53 4.94 -15.89
CA ARG A 216 -16.97 6.02 -15.00
C ARG A 216 -15.99 7.16 -14.87
N PHE A 217 -16.58 8.32 -14.61
CA PHE A 217 -15.92 9.52 -14.14
C PHE A 217 -16.53 9.88 -12.79
N ALA A 218 -15.71 9.99 -11.75
CA ALA A 218 -16.15 10.38 -10.42
C ALA A 218 -15.29 11.52 -9.89
N ALA A 219 -15.92 12.62 -9.48
CA ALA A 219 -15.28 13.67 -8.74
C ALA A 219 -15.07 13.22 -7.29
N LEU A 220 -13.87 13.44 -6.78
CA LEU A 220 -13.51 13.29 -5.39
C LEU A 220 -13.15 14.67 -4.84
N PRO A 221 -13.53 14.97 -3.59
CA PRO A 221 -12.98 16.13 -2.90
C PRO A 221 -11.45 16.01 -2.86
N LEU A 222 -10.76 17.16 -2.84
CA LEU A 222 -9.31 17.28 -2.60
C LEU A 222 -9.05 17.71 -1.15
N PRO A 223 -9.34 16.87 -0.14
CA PRO A 223 -8.98 17.19 1.23
C PRO A 223 -7.45 17.19 1.37
N PRO A 224 -6.91 17.93 2.36
CA PRO A 224 -5.50 17.82 2.72
C PRO A 224 -5.20 16.39 3.18
N GLY A 225 -4.43 15.64 2.39
CA GLY A 225 -4.12 14.26 2.69
C GLY A 225 -3.30 14.14 3.98
N ALA A 226 -3.91 13.60 5.04
CA ALA A 226 -3.26 13.32 6.30
C ALA A 226 -2.91 11.84 6.40
N VAL A 227 -1.62 11.54 6.59
CA VAL A 227 -1.08 10.18 6.72
C VAL A 227 -0.51 9.97 8.11
N SER A 228 -0.89 8.85 8.74
CA SER A 228 -0.23 8.29 9.91
C SER A 228 0.28 6.90 9.59
N VAL A 229 1.59 6.68 9.71
CA VAL A 229 2.24 5.36 9.63
C VAL A 229 2.84 5.09 11.00
N ARG A 230 2.21 4.19 11.77
CA ARG A 230 2.58 3.94 13.16
C ARG A 230 2.74 2.47 13.49
N GLY A 231 3.78 2.11 14.24
CA GLY A 231 3.95 0.76 14.79
C GLY A 231 4.21 -0.35 13.76
N ASN A 232 4.47 -0.01 12.49
CA ASN A 232 4.60 -1.01 11.44
C ASN A 232 5.97 -1.69 11.47
N GLN A 233 6.01 -2.98 11.15
CA GLN A 233 7.21 -3.77 10.93
C GLN A 233 7.38 -4.00 9.43
N LEU A 234 8.39 -3.39 8.83
CA LEU A 234 8.65 -3.42 7.38
C LEU A 234 9.99 -4.12 7.13
N ARG A 235 9.97 -5.25 6.43
CA ARG A 235 11.17 -6.02 6.12
C ARG A 235 11.32 -6.27 4.64
N GLY A 236 12.25 -5.54 4.02
CA GLY A 236 12.61 -5.70 2.63
C GLY A 236 13.87 -6.55 2.47
N HIS A 237 13.84 -7.49 1.54
CA HIS A 237 15.03 -8.24 1.14
C HIS A 237 15.42 -7.82 -0.27
N SER A 238 16.70 -7.60 -0.53
CA SER A 238 17.25 -7.20 -1.83
C SER A 238 16.39 -6.14 -2.54
N SER A 239 16.06 -5.03 -1.88
CA SER A 239 15.27 -3.98 -2.51
C SER A 239 16.16 -2.95 -3.21
N GLY A 240 15.76 -2.57 -4.43
CA GLY A 240 16.33 -1.45 -5.17
C GLY A 240 15.55 -0.15 -5.00
N ALA A 241 14.57 -0.11 -4.09
CA ALA A 241 13.70 1.04 -3.85
C ALA A 241 13.46 1.27 -2.35
N PRO A 242 13.02 2.48 -1.94
CA PRO A 242 12.70 2.77 -0.55
C PRO A 242 11.58 1.85 -0.02
N LEU A 243 11.74 1.26 1.16
CA LEU A 243 10.71 0.38 1.72
C LEU A 243 9.40 1.13 1.99
N LEU A 244 9.50 2.36 2.48
CA LEU A 244 8.42 3.30 2.68
C LEU A 244 8.63 4.50 1.77
N HIS A 245 7.66 4.79 0.91
CA HIS A 245 7.66 6.00 0.09
C HIS A 245 6.33 6.74 0.25
N VAL A 246 6.39 7.94 0.80
CA VAL A 246 5.26 8.86 0.92
C VAL A 246 5.56 10.11 0.12
N ASP A 247 4.66 10.50 -0.79
CA ASP A 247 4.70 11.80 -1.46
C ASP A 247 3.31 12.43 -1.57
N SER A 248 3.26 13.70 -1.98
CA SER A 248 2.02 14.39 -2.35
C SER A 248 0.96 14.44 -1.22
N VAL A 249 1.40 14.49 0.04
CA VAL A 249 0.51 14.59 1.21
C VAL A 249 0.75 15.87 2.00
N ASP A 250 -0.27 16.31 2.75
CA ASP A 250 -0.18 17.52 3.54
C ASP A 250 0.58 17.26 4.86
N HIS A 251 0.10 16.30 5.63
CA HIS A 251 0.68 15.94 6.92
C HIS A 251 1.10 14.48 6.93
N CYS A 252 2.34 14.20 7.32
CA CYS A 252 2.82 12.83 7.49
C CYS A 252 3.39 12.65 8.91
N LEU A 253 2.79 11.71 9.65
CA LEU A 253 3.32 11.18 10.91
C LEU A 253 3.94 9.81 10.66
N LEU A 254 5.19 9.63 11.04
CA LEU A 254 5.92 8.36 11.07
C LEU A 254 6.34 8.10 12.51
N ALA A 255 5.65 7.20 13.21
CA ALA A 255 5.90 6.94 14.62
C ALA A 255 6.12 5.46 14.93
N ASP A 256 7.09 5.13 15.77
CA ASP A 256 7.26 3.78 16.32
C ASP A 256 7.42 2.66 15.27
N ASN A 257 7.84 2.98 14.04
CA ASN A 257 8.00 1.97 13.00
C ASN A 257 9.35 1.27 13.10
N HIS A 258 9.36 -0.02 12.77
CA HIS A 258 10.57 -0.81 12.61
C HIS A 258 10.77 -1.14 11.13
N GLY A 259 11.83 -0.60 10.51
CA GLY A 259 12.17 -0.87 9.11
C GLY A 259 13.52 -1.55 8.99
N GLU A 260 13.59 -2.66 8.26
CA GLU A 260 14.81 -3.42 8.02
C GLU A 260 14.99 -3.73 6.52
N ALA A 261 16.10 -3.30 5.93
CA ALA A 261 16.53 -3.69 4.59
C ALA A 261 17.70 -4.69 4.68
N VAL A 262 17.46 -5.90 4.18
CA VAL A 262 18.39 -7.04 4.24
C VAL A 262 18.87 -7.42 2.84
N GLY A 263 20.10 -7.93 2.73
CA GLY A 263 20.66 -8.44 1.48
C GLY A 263 21.36 -7.36 0.64
N ALA A 264 21.60 -7.68 -0.64
CA ALA A 264 22.22 -6.76 -1.58
C ALA A 264 21.25 -5.62 -1.89
N ALA A 265 21.66 -4.38 -1.65
CA ALA A 265 20.86 -3.23 -1.99
C ALA A 265 21.04 -2.83 -3.46
N GLY A 266 20.06 -2.12 -4.02
CA GLY A 266 20.29 -1.29 -5.20
C GLY A 266 21.24 -0.13 -4.90
N LYS A 267 21.25 0.90 -5.77
CA LYS A 267 22.14 2.07 -5.60
C LYS A 267 21.91 2.85 -4.30
N GLU A 268 20.74 2.70 -3.66
CA GLU A 268 20.35 3.39 -2.42
C GLU A 268 19.51 2.47 -1.52
N PRO A 269 20.03 1.93 -0.39
CA PRO A 269 19.28 1.15 0.58
C PRO A 269 18.46 2.05 1.50
N LEU A 270 17.56 2.85 0.93
CA LEU A 270 16.73 3.75 1.72
C LEU A 270 15.61 2.97 2.41
N ILE A 271 15.40 3.21 3.71
CA ILE A 271 14.22 2.66 4.40
C ILE A 271 13.00 3.54 4.12
N GLY A 272 13.15 4.85 4.24
CA GLY A 272 12.05 5.80 4.05
C GLY A 272 12.40 7.00 3.19
N LEU A 273 11.53 7.31 2.22
CA LEU A 273 11.50 8.59 1.49
C LEU A 273 10.16 9.26 1.75
N VAL A 274 10.17 10.47 2.32
CA VAL A 274 8.93 11.15 2.72
C VAL A 274 8.95 12.59 2.23
N MET A 275 7.97 12.93 1.39
CA MET A 275 7.73 14.26 0.87
C MET A 275 6.32 14.70 1.28
N ALA A 276 6.23 15.70 2.15
CA ALA A 276 4.94 16.21 2.65
C ALA A 276 5.03 17.70 2.99
N ARG A 277 3.90 18.39 3.19
CA ARG A 277 3.93 19.79 3.61
C ARG A 277 4.55 19.95 5.01
N THR A 278 4.17 19.07 5.94
CA THR A 278 4.79 18.93 7.26
C THR A 278 5.07 17.46 7.58
N ILE A 279 6.18 17.20 8.26
CA ILE A 279 6.60 15.84 8.62
C ILE A 279 6.87 15.75 10.13
N ASN A 280 6.38 14.70 10.78
CA ASN A 280 6.84 14.29 12.09
C ASN A 280 7.36 12.85 12.01
N ALA A 281 8.65 12.66 12.31
CA ALA A 281 9.28 11.35 12.38
C ALA A 281 9.81 11.12 13.80
N SER A 282 9.16 10.23 14.55
CA SER A 282 9.47 9.98 15.95
C SER A 282 9.62 8.50 16.30
N ASN A 283 10.61 8.17 17.13
CA ASN A 283 10.76 6.82 17.73
C ASN A 283 10.85 5.66 16.72
N ASN A 284 11.29 5.92 15.49
CA ASN A 284 11.45 4.86 14.48
C ASN A 284 12.79 4.12 14.68
N ARG A 285 12.81 2.82 14.40
CA ARG A 285 14.01 1.98 14.38
C ARG A 285 14.30 1.51 12.96
N LEU A 286 15.35 2.04 12.34
CA LEU A 286 15.68 1.84 10.93
C LEU A 286 17.02 1.13 10.79
N ALA A 287 17.05 0.01 10.08
CA ALA A 287 18.26 -0.78 9.86
C ALA A 287 18.43 -1.06 8.36
N ALA A 288 19.51 -0.54 7.80
CA ALA A 288 19.93 -0.81 6.42
C ALA A 288 21.42 -1.16 6.39
N ASN A 289 21.82 -1.86 5.33
CA ASN A 289 23.23 -2.17 5.06
C ASN A 289 23.93 -0.92 4.49
N GLN A 290 25.06 -0.52 5.09
CA GLN A 290 26.00 0.56 4.69
C GLN A 290 25.71 1.99 5.18
N GLU A 291 26.75 2.83 5.08
CA GLU A 291 26.91 4.22 5.58
C GLU A 291 26.00 5.29 4.92
N GLN A 292 25.04 4.87 4.10
CA GLN A 292 24.14 5.77 3.38
C GLN A 292 22.91 6.15 4.21
N ALA A 293 22.20 7.20 3.79
CA ALA A 293 21.00 7.66 4.48
C ALA A 293 19.92 6.58 4.53
N THR A 294 19.32 6.38 5.70
CA THR A 294 18.24 5.41 5.91
C THR A 294 16.86 6.05 5.82
N LEU A 295 16.77 7.35 6.09
CA LEU A 295 15.53 8.12 6.03
C LEU A 295 15.81 9.50 5.42
N GLN A 296 15.07 9.84 4.38
CA GLN A 296 15.10 11.15 3.73
C GLN A 296 13.74 11.83 3.88
N LEU A 297 13.76 13.04 4.43
CA LEU A 297 12.59 13.86 4.71
C LEU A 297 12.68 15.17 3.91
N HIS A 298 11.66 15.42 3.09
CA HIS A 298 11.55 16.61 2.26
C HIS A 298 10.27 17.39 2.62
N PRO A 299 10.26 18.13 3.74
CA PRO A 299 9.13 18.98 4.10
C PRO A 299 9.04 20.18 3.13
N LEU A 300 7.84 20.51 2.63
CA LEU A 300 7.66 21.67 1.74
C LEU A 300 7.77 23.01 2.50
N LEU A 301 7.33 23.09 3.75
CA LEU A 301 7.36 24.33 4.55
C LEU A 301 8.57 24.47 5.47
N LYS A 302 9.65 23.68 5.27
CA LYS A 302 10.77 23.53 6.24
C LYS A 302 10.30 23.15 7.66
N ARG A 303 9.12 22.52 7.78
CA ARG A 303 8.53 22.06 9.03
C ARG A 303 8.69 20.55 9.14
N ALA A 304 9.76 20.12 9.79
CA ALA A 304 9.96 18.72 10.17
C ALA A 304 10.32 18.62 11.65
N ILE A 305 9.70 17.69 12.36
CA ILE A 305 10.10 17.25 13.69
C ILE A 305 10.74 15.88 13.53
N VAL A 306 11.96 15.72 14.03
CA VAL A 306 12.70 14.46 13.98
C VAL A 306 13.28 14.19 15.36
N MET A 307 12.76 13.17 16.06
CA MET A 307 13.11 12.94 17.47
C MET A 307 13.10 11.46 17.84
N GLY A 308 14.03 11.01 18.68
CA GLY A 308 14.00 9.65 19.25
C GLY A 308 14.19 8.50 18.24
N ASN A 309 14.57 8.80 16.99
CA ASN A 309 14.79 7.76 15.98
C ASN A 309 16.16 7.10 16.18
N THR A 310 16.20 5.78 16.03
CA THR A 310 17.45 5.00 16.01
C THR A 310 17.67 4.46 14.60
N SER A 311 18.86 4.68 14.05
CA SER A 311 19.15 4.33 12.66
C SER A 311 20.59 3.86 12.47
N THR A 312 20.84 2.93 11.55
CA THR A 312 22.19 2.49 11.17
C THR A 312 22.93 3.48 10.26
N GLY A 313 22.22 4.35 9.54
CA GLY A 313 22.78 5.42 8.70
C GLY A 313 22.13 6.78 8.98
N PRO A 314 22.61 7.88 8.35
CA PRO A 314 22.09 9.21 8.63
C PRO A 314 20.59 9.36 8.29
N ILE A 315 19.90 10.16 9.10
CA ILE A 315 18.57 10.69 8.78
C ILE A 315 18.78 12.07 8.19
N GLN A 316 18.22 12.34 7.01
CA GLN A 316 18.39 13.60 6.30
C GLN A 316 17.07 14.38 6.23
N VAL A 317 17.14 15.69 6.49
CA VAL A 317 16.06 16.65 6.29
C VAL A 317 16.52 17.67 5.27
N GLN A 318 15.86 17.71 4.10
CA GLN A 318 16.23 18.55 2.96
C GLN A 318 17.73 18.42 2.58
N GLY A 319 18.26 17.20 2.63
CA GLY A 319 19.66 16.90 2.32
C GLY A 319 20.66 17.18 3.45
N ALA A 320 20.26 17.84 4.53
CA ALA A 320 21.09 18.03 5.72
C ALA A 320 20.90 16.88 6.71
N SER A 321 22.00 16.31 7.21
CA SER A 321 21.93 15.28 8.24
C SER A 321 21.42 15.84 9.57
N VAL A 322 20.47 15.14 10.19
CA VAL A 322 20.07 15.42 11.58
C VAL A 322 21.24 15.07 12.50
N PRO A 323 21.65 15.95 13.42
CA PRO A 323 22.76 15.66 14.32
C PRO A 323 22.55 14.35 15.10
N ALA A 324 23.58 13.52 15.17
CA ALA A 324 23.57 12.29 15.97
C ALA A 324 23.79 12.56 17.48
N ASP A 325 24.02 13.82 17.86
CA ASP A 325 24.20 14.21 19.26
C ASP A 325 22.86 14.23 20.00
N ILE A 326 22.74 13.36 21.00
CA ILE A 326 21.57 13.26 21.86
C ILE A 326 21.22 14.59 22.55
N ASN A 327 22.21 15.45 22.79
CA ASN A 327 22.01 16.75 23.41
C ASN A 327 21.39 17.79 22.46
N LEU A 328 21.44 17.55 21.14
CA LEU A 328 20.94 18.46 20.10
C LEU A 328 19.63 17.99 19.46
N THR A 329 19.19 16.75 19.71
CA THR A 329 18.01 16.14 19.05
C THR A 329 16.67 16.56 19.65
N ASN A 330 16.67 17.38 20.71
CA ASN A 330 15.49 18.07 21.22
C ASN A 330 15.37 19.48 20.62
N ILE A 331 15.07 19.58 19.32
CA ILE A 331 14.78 20.87 18.69
C ILE A 331 13.27 21.17 18.84
N ILE A 332 12.93 21.99 19.83
CA ILE A 332 11.60 22.61 19.96
C ILE A 332 11.58 23.81 19.01
N GLY A 333 10.66 23.81 18.04
CA GLY A 333 10.58 24.85 17.01
C GLY A 333 10.44 26.25 17.62
N SER A 334 11.29 27.18 17.17
CA SER A 334 11.12 28.62 17.36
C SER A 334 10.31 29.22 16.22
#